data_AF-D9RA69-F1
#
_entry.id   AF-D9RA69-F1
#
_cell.length_a   1.000
_cell.length_b   1.000
_cell.length_c   1.000
_cell.angle_alpha   90.00
_cell.angle_beta   90.00
_cell.angle_gamma   90.00
#
_symmetry.space_group_name_H-M   'P 1'
#
loop_
_entity.id
_entity.type
_entity.pdbx_description
1 polymer ?
#
loop_
_entity_poly.entity_id
_entity_poly.type
_entity_poly.pdbx_seq_one_letter_code
_entity_poly.pdbx_strand_id
1 'polypeptide(L)'
;MKNYKESDYALNKFSEGIVYRFADRIVEITLEDYLAENPGKTAEDFMELKALSDEIYHQQVIDENRTSRLDVSINGLEDTEALATASLDVELIHKKDTEKAIEAARQLLDSGGLTEVQRRRFLLHFFQGLSYRQIASCEGVHFTSVHESIKAATAKLQRFFDIG
;
A
#
# COMPACT_ATOMS: atom_id res chain seq x y z
N MET A 1 9.04 23.80 -13.26
CA MET A 1 8.59 23.82 -11.84
C MET A 1 7.07 23.72 -11.90
N LYS A 2 6.46 22.57 -11.58
CA LYS A 2 5.00 22.42 -11.70
C LYS A 2 4.35 23.36 -10.67
N ASN A 3 3.44 24.23 -11.13
CA ASN A 3 2.74 25.18 -10.27
C ASN A 3 1.83 24.40 -9.32
N TYR A 4 2.28 24.18 -8.08
CA TYR A 4 1.47 23.52 -7.05
C TYR A 4 0.16 24.26 -6.76
N LYS A 5 0.05 25.53 -7.19
CA LYS A 5 -1.15 26.36 -7.11
C LYS A 5 -2.23 26.01 -8.15
N GLU A 6 -1.92 25.22 -9.17
CA GLU A 6 -2.85 24.83 -10.25
C GLU A 6 -3.21 23.34 -10.22
N SER A 7 -2.78 22.60 -9.19
CA SER A 7 -3.11 21.17 -9.04
C SER A 7 -4.57 21.00 -8.64
N ASP A 8 -5.16 19.87 -9.03
CA ASP A 8 -6.53 19.50 -8.65
C ASP A 8 -6.70 19.46 -7.13
N TYR A 9 -5.65 19.01 -6.43
CA TYR A 9 -5.59 19.07 -4.98
C TYR A 9 -5.72 20.48 -4.43
N ALA A 10 -5.00 21.46 -4.98
CA ALA A 10 -5.10 22.84 -4.53
C ALA A 10 -6.50 23.40 -4.80
N LEU A 11 -7.08 23.11 -5.97
CA LEU A 11 -8.43 23.55 -6.33
C LEU A 11 -9.49 23.00 -5.37
N ASN A 12 -9.45 21.71 -5.04
CA ASN A 12 -10.39 21.09 -4.09
C ASN A 12 -10.12 21.48 -2.64
N LYS A 13 -8.85 21.68 -2.23
CA LYS A 13 -8.52 22.01 -0.84
C LYS A 13 -8.92 23.43 -0.44
N PHE A 14 -8.80 24.38 -1.37
CA PHE A 14 -9.11 25.78 -1.09
C PHE A 14 -10.55 26.18 -1.42
N SER A 15 -11.34 25.27 -2.01
CA SER A 15 -12.78 25.46 -2.19
C SER A 15 -13.57 25.12 -0.92
N GLU A 16 -14.70 25.79 -0.74
CA GLU A 16 -15.67 25.45 0.32
C GLU A 16 -16.43 24.16 -0.04
N GLY A 17 -16.65 23.91 -1.33
CA GLY A 17 -17.25 22.69 -1.87
C GLY A 17 -16.24 21.60 -2.25
N ILE A 18 -16.76 20.46 -2.68
CA ILE A 18 -15.98 19.39 -3.31
C ILE A 18 -15.86 19.70 -4.79
N VAL A 19 -14.63 19.90 -5.28
CA VAL A 19 -14.34 20.28 -6.67
C VAL A 19 -13.81 19.08 -7.44
N TYR A 20 -14.38 18.86 -8.62
CA TYR A 20 -13.99 17.82 -9.56
C TYR A 20 -13.70 18.41 -10.94
N ARG A 21 -12.49 18.17 -11.45
CA ARG A 21 -12.06 18.63 -12.78
C ARG A 21 -12.20 17.50 -13.79
N PHE A 22 -13.11 17.69 -14.75
CA PHE A 22 -13.20 16.87 -15.96
C PHE A 22 -12.37 17.50 -17.09
N ALA A 23 -12.20 16.78 -18.20
CA ALA A 23 -11.44 17.26 -19.36
C ALA A 23 -12.08 18.49 -20.03
N ASP A 24 -13.39 18.64 -19.89
CA ASP A 24 -14.23 19.64 -20.56
C ASP A 24 -14.82 20.69 -19.59
N ARG A 25 -14.92 20.38 -18.29
CA ARG A 25 -15.53 21.27 -17.29
C ARG A 25 -15.03 21.01 -15.87
N ILE A 26 -15.21 21.99 -15.00
CA ILE A 26 -15.04 21.84 -13.54
C ILE A 26 -16.43 21.85 -12.90
N VAL A 27 -16.67 20.92 -11.99
CA VAL A 27 -17.91 20.81 -11.21
C VAL A 27 -17.56 21.03 -9.75
N GLU A 28 -18.30 21.89 -9.07
CA GLU A 28 -18.20 22.11 -7.63
C GLU A 28 -19.52 21.69 -6.99
N ILE A 29 -19.43 20.87 -5.94
CA ILE A 29 -20.57 20.44 -5.14
C ILE A 29 -20.51 21.20 -3.83
N THR A 30 -21.47 22.10 -3.62
CA THR A 30 -21.58 22.86 -2.37
C THR A 30 -22.36 22.08 -1.32
N LEU A 31 -22.23 22.49 -0.06
CA LEU A 31 -23.03 21.93 1.03
C LEU A 31 -24.54 22.11 0.78
N GLU A 32 -24.94 23.23 0.20
CA GLU A 32 -26.34 23.55 -0.09
C GLU A 32 -26.93 22.59 -1.12
N ASP A 33 -26.20 22.33 -2.21
CA ASP A 33 -26.59 21.37 -3.24
C ASP A 33 -26.69 19.95 -2.69
N TYR A 34 -25.71 19.56 -1.87
CA TYR A 34 -25.68 18.24 -1.24
C TYR A 34 -26.90 18.02 -0.32
N LEU A 35 -27.25 19.01 0.51
CA LEU A 35 -28.40 18.94 1.41
C LEU A 35 -29.74 19.00 0.66
N ALA A 36 -29.80 19.72 -0.46
CA ALA A 36 -31.00 19.77 -1.30
C ALA A 36 -31.32 18.41 -1.94
N GLU A 37 -30.30 17.68 -2.40
CA GLU A 37 -30.46 16.35 -2.99
C GLU A 37 -30.58 15.23 -1.95
N ASN A 38 -30.09 15.46 -0.71
CA ASN A 38 -30.06 14.47 0.35
C ASN A 38 -30.73 15.00 1.64
N PRO A 39 -32.08 15.05 1.70
CA PRO A 39 -32.80 15.63 2.83
C PRO A 39 -32.66 14.87 4.17
N GLY A 40 -31.96 13.73 4.19
CA GLY A 40 -31.65 12.95 5.39
C GLY A 40 -30.18 13.02 5.84
N LYS A 41 -29.36 13.83 5.16
CA LYS A 41 -27.93 13.98 5.44
C LYS A 41 -27.66 15.26 6.23
N THR A 42 -26.58 15.26 7.00
CA THR A 42 -26.16 16.41 7.81
C THR A 42 -24.98 17.13 7.18
N ALA A 43 -24.67 18.33 7.69
CA ALA A 43 -23.44 19.03 7.30
C ALA A 43 -22.17 18.27 7.72
N GLU A 44 -22.25 17.43 8.75
CA GLU A 44 -21.13 16.57 9.18
C GLU A 44 -20.81 15.52 8.12
N ASP A 45 -21.84 14.87 7.55
CA ASP A 45 -21.66 13.92 6.44
C ASP A 45 -20.92 14.57 5.25
N PHE A 46 -21.25 15.83 4.94
CA PHE A 46 -20.59 16.57 3.86
C PHE A 46 -19.13 16.87 4.19
N MET A 47 -18.83 17.26 5.43
CA MET A 47 -17.46 17.51 5.89
C MET A 47 -16.61 16.24 5.83
N GLU A 48 -17.16 15.08 6.19
CA GLU A 48 -16.48 13.79 6.05
C GLU A 48 -16.16 13.48 4.58
N LEU A 49 -17.14 13.67 3.68
CA LEU A 49 -16.93 13.50 2.24
C LEU A 49 -15.89 14.47 1.68
N LYS A 50 -15.90 15.73 2.15
CA LYS A 50 -14.92 16.74 1.75
C LYS A 50 -13.51 16.35 2.20
N ALA A 51 -13.36 15.86 3.43
CA ALA A 51 -12.09 15.38 3.97
C ALA A 51 -11.59 14.14 3.20
N LEU A 52 -12.47 13.20 2.86
CA LEU A 52 -12.14 12.04 2.03
C LEU A 52 -11.67 12.47 0.63
N SER A 53 -12.36 13.42 0.01
CA SER A 53 -11.98 13.98 -1.29
C SER A 53 -10.58 14.62 -1.23
N ASP A 54 -10.31 15.41 -0.18
CA ASP A 54 -9.00 16.04 0.02
C ASP A 54 -7.87 15.01 0.13
N GLU A 55 -8.09 13.91 0.85
CA GLU A 55 -7.09 12.84 1.00
C GLU A 55 -6.82 12.12 -0.33
N ILE A 56 -7.87 11.83 -1.12
CA ILE A 56 -7.72 11.19 -2.43
C ILE A 56 -6.86 12.03 -3.37
N TYR A 57 -7.15 13.33 -3.48
CA TYR A 57 -6.36 14.23 -4.33
C TYR A 57 -4.93 14.41 -3.82
N HIS A 58 -4.73 14.42 -2.50
CA HIS A 58 -3.40 14.46 -1.91
C HIS A 58 -2.58 13.22 -2.28
N GLN A 59 -3.19 12.04 -2.16
CA GLN A 59 -2.56 10.77 -2.49
C GLN A 59 -2.18 10.71 -3.98
N GLN A 60 -3.04 11.21 -4.86
CA GLN A 60 -2.74 11.30 -6.29
C GLN A 60 -1.49 12.17 -6.56
N VAL A 61 -1.36 13.33 -5.90
CA VAL A 61 -0.17 14.18 -6.03
C VAL A 61 1.09 13.47 -5.53
N ILE A 62 1.00 12.69 -4.45
CA ILE A 62 2.13 11.88 -3.96
C ILE A 62 2.53 10.83 -5.00
N ASP A 63 1.56 10.11 -5.55
CA ASP A 63 1.79 9.05 -6.52
C ASP A 63 2.38 9.61 -7.83
N GLU A 64 1.86 10.72 -8.34
CA GLU A 64 2.42 11.43 -9.50
C GLU A 64 3.86 11.93 -9.26
N ASN A 65 4.16 12.43 -8.05
CA ASN A 65 5.53 12.82 -7.71
C ASN A 65 6.46 11.61 -7.60
N ARG A 66 5.96 10.46 -7.14
CA ARG A 66 6.70 9.19 -7.09
C ARG A 66 7.02 8.70 -8.50
N THR A 67 6.07 8.77 -9.43
CA THR A 67 6.21 8.23 -10.79
C THR A 67 6.86 9.19 -11.77
N SER A 68 6.68 10.51 -11.66
CA SER A 68 7.25 11.49 -12.60
C SER A 68 8.79 11.54 -12.62
N ARG A 69 9.46 10.99 -11.61
CA ARG A 69 10.92 10.78 -11.62
C ARG A 69 11.35 9.60 -12.52
N LEU A 70 10.39 8.80 -12.98
CA LEU A 70 10.55 7.65 -13.86
C LEU A 70 10.01 7.93 -15.28
N ASP A 71 9.54 9.13 -15.57
CA ASP A 71 9.11 9.52 -16.93
C ASP A 71 10.35 9.57 -17.85
N VAL A 72 10.55 8.49 -18.62
CA VAL A 72 11.55 8.41 -19.68
C VAL A 72 10.91 8.90 -20.98
N SER A 73 11.66 9.67 -21.78
CA SER A 73 11.25 10.12 -23.11
C SER A 73 10.80 8.94 -23.98
N ILE A 74 9.64 9.08 -24.64
CA ILE A 74 9.05 8.07 -25.53
C ILE A 74 9.97 7.71 -26.72
N ASN A 75 10.93 8.58 -27.05
CA ASN A 75 11.88 8.38 -28.14
C ASN A 75 13.10 7.53 -27.74
N GLY A 76 13.18 7.05 -26.49
CA GLY A 76 14.20 6.11 -26.02
C GLY A 76 13.69 4.70 -25.78
N LEU A 77 12.50 4.38 -26.32
CA LEU A 77 11.66 3.23 -25.95
C LEU A 77 11.73 2.09 -26.98
N GLU A 78 12.84 1.94 -27.70
CA GLU A 78 13.02 0.82 -28.64
C GLU A 78 13.31 -0.52 -27.91
N ASP A 79 13.59 -0.53 -26.61
CA ASP A 79 14.02 -1.75 -25.88
C ASP A 79 13.33 -2.01 -24.52
N THR A 80 12.07 -1.60 -24.29
CA THR A 80 11.38 -1.94 -23.01
C THR A 80 9.94 -2.44 -23.17
N GLU A 81 9.80 -3.76 -23.26
CA GLU A 81 8.55 -4.54 -23.14
C GLU A 81 7.88 -4.48 -21.74
N ALA A 82 8.05 -3.42 -20.94
CA ALA A 82 7.79 -3.50 -19.49
C ALA A 82 6.99 -2.32 -18.91
N LEU A 83 5.79 -2.04 -19.43
CA LEU A 83 4.76 -1.27 -18.72
C LEU A 83 3.35 -1.87 -18.89
N ALA A 84 3.25 -3.20 -18.85
CA ALA A 84 1.97 -3.83 -18.60
C ALA A 84 1.66 -3.73 -17.10
N THR A 85 0.68 -2.90 -16.71
CA THR A 85 -0.01 -3.11 -15.43
C THR A 85 -0.48 -4.55 -15.38
N ALA A 86 -0.16 -5.25 -14.30
CA ALA A 86 -0.49 -6.66 -14.13
C ALA A 86 -1.99 -6.87 -14.42
N SER A 87 -2.32 -7.85 -15.27
CA SER A 87 -3.72 -8.19 -15.59
C SER A 87 -4.52 -8.41 -14.30
N LEU A 88 -5.83 -8.15 -14.32
CA LEU A 88 -6.76 -8.42 -13.23
C LEU A 88 -6.61 -9.85 -12.65
N ASP A 89 -6.29 -10.82 -13.52
CA ASP A 89 -6.00 -12.20 -13.12
C ASP A 89 -4.74 -12.32 -12.25
N VAL A 90 -3.70 -11.53 -12.56
CA VAL A 90 -2.46 -11.48 -11.78
C VAL A 90 -2.71 -10.84 -10.41
N GLU A 91 -3.53 -9.79 -10.33
CA GLU A 91 -3.95 -9.21 -9.04
C GLU A 91 -4.79 -10.20 -8.20
N LEU A 92 -5.69 -10.96 -8.84
CA LEU A 92 -6.47 -12.00 -8.17
C LEU A 92 -5.58 -13.16 -7.66
N ILE A 93 -4.61 -13.59 -8.46
CA ILE A 93 -3.61 -14.60 -8.07
C ILE A 93 -2.82 -14.10 -6.86
N HIS A 94 -2.31 -12.86 -6.91
CA HIS A 94 -1.58 -12.28 -5.79
C HIS A 94 -2.40 -12.20 -4.51
N LYS A 95 -3.67 -11.80 -4.57
CA LYS A 95 -4.56 -11.78 -3.39
C LYS A 95 -4.74 -13.17 -2.79
N LYS A 96 -5.02 -14.18 -3.63
CA LYS A 96 -5.16 -15.57 -3.17
C LYS A 96 -3.87 -16.12 -2.56
N ASP A 97 -2.72 -15.78 -3.15
CA ASP A 97 -1.41 -16.19 -2.62
C ASP A 97 -1.11 -15.51 -1.28
N THR A 98 -1.51 -14.25 -1.09
CA THR A 98 -1.36 -13.56 0.21
C THR A 98 -2.21 -14.18 1.30
N GLU A 99 -3.45 -14.58 0.99
CA GLU A 99 -4.34 -15.26 1.95
C GLU A 99 -3.76 -16.62 2.36
N LYS A 100 -3.30 -17.41 1.39
CA LYS A 100 -2.60 -18.68 1.64
C LYS A 100 -1.33 -18.50 2.48
N ALA A 101 -0.55 -17.45 2.21
CA ALA A 101 0.68 -17.17 2.96
C ALA A 101 0.38 -16.80 4.42
N ILE A 102 -0.67 -16.01 4.66
CA ILE A 102 -1.14 -15.65 6.01
C ILE A 102 -1.62 -16.90 6.75
N GLU A 103 -2.38 -17.76 6.09
CA GLU A 103 -2.88 -19.01 6.70
C GLU A 103 -1.73 -19.97 7.05
N ALA A 104 -0.80 -20.18 6.13
CA ALA A 104 0.40 -20.99 6.38
C ALA A 104 1.27 -20.43 7.52
N ALA A 105 1.41 -19.10 7.60
CA ALA A 105 2.12 -18.45 8.69
C ALA A 105 1.42 -18.68 10.05
N ARG A 106 0.08 -18.61 10.10
CA ARG A 106 -0.70 -18.93 11.31
C ARG A 106 -0.51 -20.38 11.72
N GLN A 107 -0.68 -21.32 10.79
CA GLN A 107 -0.49 -22.74 11.04
C GLN A 107 0.93 -23.05 11.55
N LEU A 108 1.97 -22.44 10.95
CA LEU A 108 3.35 -22.60 11.42
C LEU A 108 3.53 -22.10 12.86
N LEU A 109 2.99 -20.94 13.18
CA LEU A 109 3.06 -20.37 14.53
C LEU A 109 2.30 -21.24 15.54
N ASP A 110 1.17 -21.83 15.16
CA ASP A 110 0.36 -22.65 16.07
C ASP A 110 0.86 -24.10 16.17
N SER A 111 1.62 -24.59 15.17
CA SER A 111 2.13 -25.97 15.12
C SER A 111 3.11 -26.33 16.25
N GLY A 112 3.69 -25.35 16.94
CA GLY A 112 4.78 -25.57 17.89
C GLY A 112 6.09 -26.08 17.25
N GLY A 113 6.16 -26.16 15.91
CA GLY A 113 7.32 -26.68 15.19
C GLY A 113 8.52 -25.74 15.14
N LEU A 114 8.38 -24.49 15.59
CA LEU A 114 9.46 -23.50 15.70
C LEU A 114 10.04 -23.49 17.11
N THR A 115 11.36 -23.43 17.24
CA THR A 115 11.98 -23.10 18.53
C THR A 115 11.63 -21.66 18.91
N GLU A 116 11.67 -21.33 20.21
CA GLU A 116 11.38 -19.96 20.67
C GLU A 116 12.24 -18.91 19.97
N VAL A 117 13.51 -19.22 19.71
CA VAL A 117 14.45 -18.36 18.97
C VAL A 117 14.03 -18.20 17.52
N GLN A 118 13.63 -19.28 16.84
CA GLN A 118 13.13 -19.22 15.46
C GLN A 118 11.86 -18.40 15.36
N ARG A 119 10.90 -18.62 16.26
CA ARG A 119 9.63 -17.89 16.33
C ARG A 119 9.88 -16.40 16.58
N ARG A 120 10.69 -16.05 17.57
CA ARG A 120 11.02 -14.66 17.91
C ARG A 120 11.65 -13.94 16.72
N ARG A 121 12.71 -14.50 16.12
CA ARG A 121 13.41 -13.87 14.99
C ARG A 121 12.53 -13.75 13.75
N PHE A 122 11.67 -14.74 13.50
CA PHE A 122 10.68 -14.70 12.42
C PHE A 122 9.69 -13.53 12.60
N LEU A 123 9.14 -13.36 13.81
CA LEU A 123 8.23 -12.24 14.12
C LEU A 123 8.92 -10.88 13.98
N LEU A 124 10.14 -10.73 14.52
CA LEU A 124 10.92 -9.49 14.42
C LEU A 124 11.21 -9.11 12.95
N HIS A 125 11.52 -10.09 12.11
CA HIS A 125 11.86 -9.81 10.71
C HIS A 125 10.63 -9.53 9.84
N PHE A 126 9.62 -10.41 9.88
CA PHE A 126 8.48 -10.33 8.95
C PHE A 126 7.35 -9.41 9.44
N PHE A 127 7.15 -9.25 10.75
CA PHE A 127 6.07 -8.42 11.29
C PHE A 127 6.55 -7.05 11.81
N GLN A 128 7.79 -6.95 12.29
CA GLN A 128 8.37 -5.68 12.76
C GLN A 128 9.37 -5.06 11.77
N GLY A 129 9.67 -5.73 10.66
CA GLY A 129 10.52 -5.19 9.60
C GLY A 129 12.00 -5.06 9.97
N LEU A 130 12.48 -5.71 11.04
CA LEU A 130 13.87 -5.62 11.46
C LEU A 130 14.78 -6.42 10.53
N SER A 131 15.92 -5.85 10.16
CA SER A 131 16.98 -6.53 9.42
C SER A 131 17.70 -7.57 10.29
N TYR A 132 18.35 -8.56 9.65
CA TYR A 132 19.14 -9.57 10.38
C TYR A 132 20.21 -8.95 11.28
N ARG A 133 20.80 -7.83 10.86
CA ARG A 133 21.82 -7.11 11.64
C ARG A 133 21.23 -6.42 12.87
N GLN A 134 20.05 -5.82 12.74
CA GLN A 134 19.35 -5.21 13.88
C GLN A 134 18.95 -6.26 14.91
N ILE A 135 18.38 -7.38 14.47
CA ILE A 135 18.03 -8.51 15.34
C ILE A 135 19.29 -9.06 16.03
N ALA A 136 20.38 -9.24 15.28
CA ALA A 136 21.65 -9.71 15.81
C ALA A 136 22.23 -8.78 16.87
N SER A 137 22.19 -7.46 16.63
CA SER A 137 22.57 -6.45 17.64
C SER A 137 21.68 -6.50 18.88
N CYS A 138 20.37 -6.67 18.74
CA CYS A 138 19.44 -6.77 19.87
C CYS A 138 19.67 -8.04 20.72
N GLU A 139 20.09 -9.14 20.10
CA GLU A 139 20.30 -10.42 20.78
C GLU A 139 21.76 -10.69 21.16
N GLY A 140 22.70 -9.80 20.78
CA GLY A 140 24.13 -9.96 21.05
C GLY A 140 24.76 -11.15 20.32
N VAL A 141 24.21 -11.55 19.16
CA VAL A 141 24.66 -12.69 18.37
C VAL A 141 25.24 -12.25 17.03
N HIS A 142 25.92 -13.15 16.33
CA HIS A 142 26.36 -12.89 14.97
C HIS A 142 25.19 -12.96 13.97
N PHE A 143 25.20 -12.12 12.93
CA PHE A 143 24.10 -12.02 11.97
C PHE A 143 23.84 -13.32 11.19
N THR A 144 24.86 -14.16 11.00
CA THR A 144 24.72 -15.47 10.34
C THR A 144 23.80 -16.40 11.14
N SER A 145 23.89 -16.38 12.47
CA SER A 145 23.01 -17.18 13.33
C SER A 145 21.55 -16.75 13.20
N VAL A 146 21.31 -15.45 13.04
CA VAL A 146 19.95 -14.91 12.77
C VAL A 146 19.47 -15.37 11.40
N HIS A 147 20.31 -15.25 10.37
CA HIS A 147 20.00 -15.66 9.01
C HIS A 147 19.64 -17.16 8.93
N GLU A 148 20.47 -18.03 9.49
CA GLU A 148 20.24 -19.49 9.51
C GLU A 148 18.95 -19.84 10.24
N SER A 149 18.67 -19.18 11.37
CA SER A 149 17.44 -19.38 12.13
C SER A 149 16.19 -19.01 11.34
N ILE A 150 16.22 -17.87 10.63
CA ILE A 150 15.10 -17.41 9.80
C ILE A 150 14.95 -18.29 8.55
N LYS A 151 16.06 -18.73 7.95
CA LYS A 151 16.06 -19.70 6.84
C LYS A 151 15.44 -21.03 7.25
N ALA A 152 15.73 -21.52 8.44
CA ALA A 152 15.10 -22.73 8.97
C ALA A 152 13.60 -22.55 9.23
N ALA A 153 13.18 -21.38 9.73
CA ALA A 153 11.76 -21.08 9.94
C ALA A 153 10.99 -20.98 8.62
N THR A 154 11.56 -20.34 7.60
CA THR A 154 10.97 -20.23 6.26
C THR A 154 10.89 -21.56 5.53
N ALA A 155 11.91 -22.42 5.65
CA ALA A 155 11.83 -23.79 5.12
C ALA A 155 10.70 -24.62 5.75
N LYS A 156 10.38 -24.37 7.02
CA LYS A 156 9.21 -24.98 7.68
C LYS A 156 7.90 -24.37 7.20
N LEU A 157 7.86 -23.05 6.98
CA LEU A 157 6.72 -22.34 6.41
C LEU A 157 6.34 -22.89 5.03
N GLN A 158 7.33 -23.10 4.17
CA GLN A 158 7.12 -23.66 2.83
C GLN A 158 6.39 -25.01 2.86
N ARG A 159 6.67 -25.87 3.85
CA ARG A 159 5.94 -27.13 4.01
C ARG A 159 4.46 -26.93 4.26
N PHE A 160 4.06 -25.88 4.98
CA PHE A 160 2.63 -25.57 5.18
C PHE A 160 2.01 -24.94 3.94
N PHE A 161 2.79 -24.19 3.17
CA PHE A 161 2.34 -23.58 1.92
C PHE A 161 2.13 -24.61 0.79
N ASP A 162 2.98 -25.64 0.70
CA ASP A 162 2.90 -26.69 -0.33
C ASP A 162 1.80 -27.74 -0.06
N ILE A 163 1.23 -27.76 1.15
CA ILE A 163 0.19 -28.73 1.56
C ILE A 163 -1.24 -28.21 1.29
N GLY A 164 -1.44 -26.91 0.95
CA GLY A 164 -2.76 -26.29 0.73
C GLY A 164 -2.97 -25.65 -0.65
#